data_AF-A0A6B0ZE84-F1
#
_entry.id   AF-A0A6B0ZE84-F1
#
_cell.length_a   1.000
_cell.length_b   1.000
_cell.length_c   1.000
_cell.angle_alpha   90.00
_cell.angle_beta   90.00
_cell.angle_gamma   90.00
#
_symmetry.space_group_name_H-M   'P 1'
#
loop_
_entity.id
_entity.type
_entity.pdbx_description
1 polymer ?
#
loop_
_entity_poly.entity_id
_entity_poly.type
_entity_poly.pdbx_seq_one_letter_code
_entity_poly.pdbx_strand_id
1 'polypeptide(L)'
;MQGRTKLLIAVGLLLVVIAVFFSESCGGRDVEEEEAIATASAALAAEPNSFAPEKTEAKLLRQGFPAKLMWVVVFTVADPEGGPEDFLHKADIWVNASTGKLEQVIVHEPDEQ
;
A
#
# COMPACT_ATOMS: atom_id res chain seq x y z
N MET A 1 39.72 18.52 11.23
CA MET A 1 39.17 17.18 11.55
C MET A 1 37.64 17.14 11.68
N GLN A 2 36.92 18.28 11.69
CA GLN A 2 35.45 18.34 11.85
C GLN A 2 34.63 17.84 10.65
N GLY A 3 35.17 17.90 9.42
CA GLY A 3 34.44 17.50 8.21
C GLY A 3 34.30 15.98 8.03
N ARG A 4 35.32 15.20 8.41
CA ARG A 4 35.30 13.73 8.28
C ARG A 4 34.31 13.09 9.25
N THR A 5 34.18 13.62 10.46
CA THR A 5 33.22 13.12 11.47
C THR A 5 31.78 13.39 11.04
N LYS A 6 31.50 14.57 10.47
CA LYS A 6 30.17 14.90 9.93
C LYS A 6 29.80 14.04 8.71
N LEU A 7 30.77 13.75 7.84
CA LEU A 7 30.60 12.85 6.70
C LEU A 7 30.25 11.42 7.15
N LEU A 8 30.96 10.90 8.16
CA LEU A 8 30.70 9.56 8.70
C LEU A 8 29.33 9.44 9.37
N ILE A 9 28.90 10.48 10.09
CA ILE A 9 27.57 10.52 10.70
C ILE A 9 26.49 10.57 9.61
N ALA A 10 26.65 11.40 8.59
CA ALA A 10 25.70 11.48 7.48
C ALA A 10 25.60 10.17 6.69
N VAL A 11 26.73 9.52 6.41
CA VAL A 11 26.77 8.21 5.74
C VAL A 11 26.15 7.12 6.62
N GLY A 12 26.44 7.11 7.93
CA GLY A 12 25.83 6.18 8.86
C GLY A 12 24.31 6.35 8.94
N LEU A 13 23.84 7.59 9.00
CA LEU A 13 22.41 7.90 9.05
C LEU A 13 21.70 7.55 7.74
N LEU A 14 22.35 7.80 6.59
CA LEU A 14 21.86 7.37 5.28
C LEU A 14 21.76 5.84 5.18
N LEU A 15 22.76 5.10 5.68
CA LEU A 15 22.75 3.64 5.70
C LEU A 15 21.65 3.08 6.60
N VAL A 16 21.35 3.72 7.74
CA VAL A 16 20.24 3.34 8.62
C VAL A 16 18.90 3.58 7.93
N VAL A 17 18.72 4.72 7.26
CA VAL A 17 17.50 5.00 6.49
C VAL A 17 17.31 3.97 5.38
N ILE A 18 18.36 3.65 4.62
CA ILE A 18 18.31 2.62 3.58
C ILE A 18 17.99 1.25 4.19
N ALA A 19 18.61 0.87 5.31
CA ALA A 19 18.33 -0.41 5.95
C ALA A 19 16.89 -0.55 6.43
N VAL A 20 16.28 0.51 6.99
CA VAL A 20 14.88 0.50 7.43
C VAL A 20 13.92 0.35 6.23
N PHE A 21 14.20 1.03 5.12
CA PHE A 21 13.37 0.93 3.90
C PHE A 21 13.56 -0.39 3.13
N PHE A 22 14.71 -1.05 3.26
CA PHE A 22 15.00 -2.31 2.55
C PHE A 22 14.75 -3.57 3.40
N SER A 23 14.35 -3.42 4.67
CA SER A 23 14.10 -4.57 5.55
C SER A 23 12.86 -5.39 5.17
N GLU A 24 11.98 -4.89 4.31
CA GLU A 24 10.78 -5.62 3.86
C GLU A 24 11.02 -6.50 2.61
N SER A 25 12.19 -6.44 1.96
CA SER A 25 12.40 -7.13 0.67
C SER A 25 13.24 -8.42 0.71
N CYS A 26 13.48 -9.02 1.88
CA CYS A 26 14.32 -10.22 1.99
C CYS A 26 13.56 -11.45 2.50
N GLY A 27 12.85 -12.11 1.58
CA GLY A 27 12.43 -13.50 1.74
C GLY A 27 11.13 -13.78 0.99
N GLY A 28 11.13 -14.73 0.06
CA GLY A 28 9.94 -15.20 -0.65
C GLY A 28 8.96 -15.96 0.27
N ARG A 29 8.51 -15.31 1.34
CA ARG A 29 7.35 -15.70 2.12
C ARG A 29 6.14 -15.07 1.44
N ASP A 30 5.07 -15.84 1.31
CA ASP A 30 3.79 -15.29 0.91
C ASP A 30 3.38 -14.23 1.95
N VAL A 31 3.02 -13.05 1.45
CA VAL A 31 2.52 -11.92 2.22
C VAL A 31 1.17 -12.27 2.80
N GLU A 32 1.04 -12.10 4.11
CA GLU A 32 -0.21 -12.36 4.84
C GLU A 32 -1.19 -11.20 4.61
N GLU A 33 -2.47 -11.44 4.91
CA GLU A 33 -3.54 -10.46 4.66
C GLU A 33 -3.28 -9.13 5.37
N GLU A 34 -2.88 -9.19 6.64
CA GLU A 34 -2.61 -8.01 7.47
C GLU A 34 -1.44 -7.18 6.93
N GLU A 35 -0.40 -7.84 6.41
CA GLU A 35 0.76 -7.19 5.80
C GLU A 35 0.34 -6.50 4.49
N ALA A 36 -0.46 -7.16 3.64
CA ALA A 36 -0.99 -6.54 2.44
C ALA A 36 -1.89 -5.33 2.74
N ILE A 37 -2.73 -5.40 3.78
CA ILE A 37 -3.54 -4.27 4.24
C ILE A 37 -2.66 -3.12 4.73
N ALA A 38 -1.59 -3.41 5.47
CA ALA A 38 -0.66 -2.39 5.93
C ALA A 38 0.04 -1.68 4.76
N THR A 39 0.56 -2.45 3.79
CA THR A 39 1.15 -1.91 2.56
C THR A 39 0.15 -1.07 1.77
N ALA A 40 -1.08 -1.57 1.60
CA ALA A 40 -2.12 -0.85 0.88
C ALA A 40 -2.56 0.44 1.58
N SER A 41 -2.68 0.41 2.91
CA SER A 41 -3.01 1.60 3.71
C SER A 41 -1.93 2.67 3.62
N ALA A 42 -0.66 2.28 3.69
CA ALA A 42 0.46 3.18 3.48
C ALA A 42 0.46 3.79 2.05
N ALA A 43 0.09 3.01 1.04
CA ALA A 43 -0.06 3.49 -0.32
C ALA A 43 -1.21 4.50 -0.45
N LEU A 44 -2.39 4.21 0.11
CA LEU A 44 -3.52 5.13 0.11
C LEU A 44 -3.16 6.47 0.78
N ALA A 45 -2.48 6.42 1.92
CA ALA A 45 -2.06 7.62 2.64
C ALA A 45 -1.03 8.49 1.88
N ALA A 46 -0.34 7.91 0.89
CA ALA A 46 0.61 8.64 0.05
C ALA A 46 -0.06 9.34 -1.15
N GLU A 47 -1.31 8.99 -1.47
CA GLU A 47 -2.05 9.58 -2.59
C GLU A 47 -2.58 10.98 -2.23
N PRO A 48 -2.58 11.96 -3.15
CA PRO A 48 -3.14 13.30 -2.91
C PRO A 48 -4.62 13.28 -2.50
N ASN A 49 -5.37 12.30 -3.02
CA ASN A 49 -6.80 12.09 -2.75
C ASN A 49 -7.01 11.02 -1.66
N SER A 50 -6.04 10.86 -0.75
CA SER A 50 -6.17 9.95 0.39
C SER A 50 -7.39 10.27 1.25
N PHE A 51 -7.96 9.24 1.87
CA PHE A 51 -9.07 9.35 2.81
C PHE A 51 -8.92 8.33 3.94
N ALA A 52 -9.65 8.54 5.04
CA ALA A 52 -9.71 7.58 6.14
C ALA A 52 -10.81 6.54 5.84
N PRO A 53 -10.47 5.26 5.62
CA PRO A 53 -11.48 4.25 5.31
C PRO A 53 -12.32 3.88 6.53
N GLU A 54 -13.61 3.65 6.32
CA GLU A 54 -14.53 3.09 7.31
C GLU A 54 -14.59 1.57 7.22
N LYS A 55 -14.44 1.05 6.00
CA LYS A 55 -14.45 -0.38 5.71
C LYS A 55 -13.24 -0.76 4.86
N THR A 56 -12.62 -1.86 5.25
CA THR A 56 -11.47 -2.48 4.57
C THR A 56 -11.84 -3.93 4.24
N GLU A 57 -11.63 -4.32 2.99
CA GLU A 57 -11.74 -5.70 2.55
C GLU A 57 -10.45 -6.11 1.84
N ALA A 58 -9.95 -7.32 2.10
CA ALA A 58 -8.81 -7.89 1.38
C ALA A 58 -9.21 -9.22 0.77
N LYS A 59 -8.90 -9.42 -0.52
CA LYS A 59 -9.18 -10.66 -1.25
C LYS A 59 -7.97 -11.11 -2.04
N LEU A 60 -7.62 -12.38 -1.89
CA LEU A 60 -6.55 -13.02 -2.63
C LEU A 60 -7.06 -13.53 -3.97
N LEU A 61 -6.50 -13.03 -5.07
CA LEU A 61 -6.91 -13.35 -6.44
C LEU A 61 -5.71 -13.73 -7.30
N ARG A 62 -5.97 -14.30 -8.48
CA ARG A 62 -4.95 -14.54 -9.51
C ARG A 62 -5.19 -13.63 -10.71
N GLN A 63 -4.15 -12.93 -11.17
CA GLN A 63 -4.25 -11.99 -12.29
C GLN A 63 -3.08 -12.15 -13.28
N GLY A 64 -3.32 -11.87 -14.56
CA GLY A 64 -2.30 -11.81 -15.61
C GLY A 64 -1.94 -13.16 -16.26
N PHE A 65 -0.94 -13.12 -17.16
CA PHE A 65 -0.37 -14.30 -17.82
C PHE A 65 1.17 -14.17 -17.93
N PRO A 66 1.97 -15.02 -17.25
CA PRO A 66 1.55 -16.08 -16.33
C PRO A 66 0.82 -15.51 -15.10
N ALA A 67 -0.08 -16.31 -14.52
CA ALA A 67 -0.91 -15.89 -13.40
C ALA A 67 -0.07 -15.60 -12.14
N LYS A 68 -0.19 -14.39 -11.61
CA LYS A 68 0.41 -13.96 -10.34
C LYS A 68 -0.65 -13.95 -9.23
N LEU A 69 -0.23 -14.28 -8.01
CA LEU A 69 -1.07 -14.20 -6.83
C LEU A 69 -1.05 -12.76 -6.30
N MET A 70 -2.23 -12.18 -6.09
CA MET A 70 -2.42 -10.76 -5.78
C MET A 70 -3.39 -10.60 -4.63
N TRP A 71 -3.02 -9.81 -3.63
CA TRP A 71 -3.96 -9.23 -2.69
C TRP A 71 -4.60 -8.00 -3.31
N VAL A 72 -5.94 -7.99 -3.38
CA VAL A 72 -6.72 -6.81 -3.74
C VAL A 72 -7.35 -6.29 -2.45
N VAL A 73 -6.85 -5.15 -2.00
CA VAL A 73 -7.34 -4.45 -0.80
C VAL A 73 -8.21 -3.30 -1.23
N VAL A 74 -9.45 -3.31 -0.77
CA VAL A 74 -10.48 -2.32 -1.09
C VAL A 74 -10.77 -1.50 0.16
N PHE A 75 -10.59 -0.20 0.05
CA PHE A 75 -10.90 0.79 1.07
C PHE A 75 -12.13 1.57 0.67
N THR A 76 -13.09 1.76 1.57
CA THR A 76 -14.35 2.48 1.28
C THR A 76 -14.80 3.38 2.42
N VAL A 77 -15.49 4.46 2.05
CA VAL A 77 -16.34 5.29 2.90
C VAL A 77 -17.74 5.24 2.28
N ALA A 78 -18.72 4.77 3.04
CA ALA A 78 -20.07 4.56 2.54
C ALA A 78 -20.77 5.91 2.27
N ASP A 79 -21.63 5.96 1.25
CA ASP A 79 -22.54 7.09 1.08
C ASP A 79 -23.73 6.97 2.03
N PRO A 80 -23.92 7.89 3.00
CA PRO A 80 -25.04 7.84 3.93
C PRO A 80 -26.40 8.06 3.26
N GLU A 81 -26.43 8.69 2.08
CA GLU A 81 -27.64 8.95 1.29
C GLU A 81 -27.82 7.95 0.14
N GLY A 82 -26.78 7.15 -0.16
CA GLY A 82 -26.76 6.15 -1.21
C GLY A 82 -27.27 4.76 -0.80
N GLY A 83 -27.27 3.86 -1.77
CA GLY A 83 -27.52 2.43 -1.61
C GLY A 83 -26.30 1.66 -1.07
N PRO A 84 -26.44 0.35 -0.83
CA PRO A 84 -25.41 -0.48 -0.18
C PRO A 84 -24.12 -0.65 -1.01
N GLU A 85 -24.15 -0.33 -2.30
CA GLU A 85 -22.99 -0.39 -3.20
C GLU A 85 -22.41 1.00 -3.49
N ASP A 86 -23.04 2.07 -2.99
CA ASP A 86 -22.64 3.45 -3.23
C ASP A 86 -21.60 3.89 -2.19
N PHE A 87 -20.59 4.60 -2.64
CA PHE A 87 -19.46 5.04 -1.82
C PHE A 87 -19.13 6.50 -2.11
N LEU A 88 -18.85 7.26 -1.05
CA LEU A 88 -18.29 8.61 -1.19
C LEU A 88 -16.83 8.54 -1.63
N HIS A 89 -16.10 7.56 -1.12
CA HIS A 89 -14.71 7.33 -1.46
C HIS A 89 -14.43 5.85 -1.58
N LYS A 90 -13.64 5.47 -2.59
CA LYS A 90 -13.17 4.11 -2.78
C LYS A 90 -11.75 4.09 -3.31
N ALA A 91 -10.97 3.13 -2.85
CA ALA A 91 -9.69 2.81 -3.44
C ALA A 91 -9.51 1.30 -3.59
N ASP A 92 -8.99 0.87 -4.74
CA ASP A 92 -8.62 -0.51 -5.02
C ASP A 92 -7.09 -0.59 -5.16
N ILE A 93 -6.44 -1.31 -4.25
CA ILE A 93 -4.98 -1.39 -4.17
C ILE A 93 -4.52 -2.84 -4.30
N TRP A 94 -3.59 -3.07 -5.21
CA TRP A 94 -3.15 -4.40 -5.62
C TRP A 94 -1.71 -4.62 -5.15
N VAL A 95 -1.54 -5.62 -4.29
CA VAL A 95 -0.25 -6.01 -3.70
C VAL A 95 0.11 -7.42 -4.16
N ASN A 96 1.32 -7.60 -4.69
CA ASN A 96 1.82 -8.90 -5.09
C ASN A 96 1.99 -9.81 -3.87
N ALA A 97 1.22 -10.90 -3.81
CA ALA A 97 1.16 -11.75 -2.62
C ALA A 97 2.45 -12.54 -2.38
N SER A 98 3.35 -12.68 -3.36
CA SER A 98 4.63 -13.37 -3.16
C SER A 98 5.79 -12.42 -2.84
N THR A 99 5.61 -11.11 -3.02
CA THR A 99 6.70 -10.14 -2.87
C THR A 99 6.37 -8.88 -2.07
N GLY A 100 5.11 -8.66 -1.71
CA GLY A 100 4.65 -7.44 -1.02
C GLY A 100 4.71 -6.18 -1.85
N LYS A 101 4.95 -6.30 -3.17
CA LYS A 101 5.11 -5.13 -4.03
C LYS A 101 3.75 -4.56 -4.41
N LEU A 102 3.61 -3.24 -4.29
CA LEU A 102 2.50 -2.52 -4.89
C LEU A 102 2.60 -2.62 -6.42
N GLU A 103 1.57 -3.16 -7.04
CA GLU A 103 1.47 -3.28 -8.50
C GLU A 103 0.47 -2.26 -9.07
N GLN A 104 -0.56 -1.89 -8.30
CA GLN A 104 -1.55 -0.91 -8.74
C GLN A 104 -2.22 -0.20 -7.55
N VAL A 105 -2.46 1.09 -7.71
CA VAL A 105 -3.26 1.93 -6.80
C VAL A 105 -4.28 2.66 -7.66
N ILE A 106 -5.57 2.43 -7.39
CA ILE A 106 -6.67 3.13 -8.06
C ILE A 106 -7.47 3.82 -6.97
N VAL A 107 -7.45 5.15 -6.94
CA VAL A 107 -8.36 5.94 -6.11
C VAL A 107 -9.47 6.43 -7.02
N HIS A 108 -10.70 6.05 -6.70
CA HIS A 108 -11.88 6.44 -7.46
C HIS A 108 -12.34 7.81 -7.00
N GLU A 109 -12.63 8.69 -7.96
CA GLU A 109 -13.39 9.90 -7.68
C GLU A 109 -14.84 9.49 -7.33
N PRO A 110 -15.51 10.17 -6.39
CA PRO A 110 -16.93 9.94 -6.16
C PRO A 110 -17.67 10.11 -7.49
N ASP A 111 -18.58 9.18 -7.80
CA ASP A 111 -19.41 9.31 -9.00
C ASP A 111 -20.13 10.67 -8.95
N GLU A 112 -19.87 11.54 -9.94
CA GLU A 112 -20.63 12.79 -10.09
C GLU A 112 -22.09 12.41 -10.38
N GLN A 113 -22.95 12.47 -9.35
CA GLN A 113 -24.39 12.27 -9.46
C GLN A 113 -25.08 13.39 -10.26
#